data_AF-A0A367QYB1-F1
#
_entry.id   AF-A0A367QYB1-F1
#
_cell.length_a   1.000
_cell.length_b   1.000
_cell.length_c   1.000
_cell.angle_alpha   90.00
_cell.angle_beta   90.00
_cell.angle_gamma   90.00
#
_symmetry.space_group_name_H-M   'P 1'
#
loop_
_entity.id
_entity.type
_entity.pdbx_description
1 polymer ?
#
loop_
_entity_poly.entity_id
_entity_poly.type
_entity_poly.pdbx_seq_one_letter_code
_entity_poly.pdbx_strand_id
1 'polypeptide(L)'
;MAEEGVWVVSWTTPEFEPIVRVSKNDQEVSLSSFAATQHAIAIFNAAAYAESEVALFKALVPNVPKGFGKPSKDVQMALMMLKMLRDKREPLPSNISGIFGFNTQKPLVEIDYGKFKLQYELDEVRFHAASLLEAAEAARFDAFWFKFGNQELGLEELEILGIVQKYRLYKQKYSIEAMFKKS
;
A
#
# COMPACT_ATOMS: atom_id res chain seq x y z
N MET A 1 -24.17 -3.78 -10.74
CA MET A 1 -23.14 -2.73 -10.83
C MET A 1 -21.90 -3.34 -10.20
N ALA A 2 -20.89 -3.66 -11.00
CA ALA A 2 -19.65 -4.23 -10.46
C ALA A 2 -18.99 -3.16 -9.59
N GLU A 3 -18.67 -3.48 -8.34
CA GLU A 3 -17.86 -2.61 -7.49
C GLU A 3 -16.53 -2.34 -8.22
N GLU A 4 -16.23 -1.07 -8.43
CA GLU A 4 -15.01 -0.59 -9.08
C GLU A 4 -13.78 -0.95 -8.21
N GLY A 5 -13.30 -2.18 -8.35
CA GLY A 5 -12.19 -2.71 -7.57
C GLY A 5 -10.84 -2.19 -8.05
N VAL A 6 -9.97 -1.86 -7.10
CA VAL A 6 -8.53 -1.69 -7.35
C VAL A 6 -7.87 -3.05 -7.27
N TRP A 7 -7.07 -3.39 -8.28
CA TRP A 7 -6.38 -4.67 -8.36
C TRP A 7 -4.88 -4.46 -8.27
N VAL A 8 -4.21 -5.31 -7.50
CA VAL A 8 -2.75 -5.35 -7.41
C VAL A 8 -2.28 -6.75 -7.79
N VAL A 9 -1.44 -6.84 -8.82
CA VAL A 9 -1.05 -8.13 -9.41
C VAL A 9 0.47 -8.16 -9.62
N SER A 10 1.10 -9.28 -9.29
CA SER A 10 2.50 -9.55 -9.61
C SER A 10 2.65 -9.95 -11.08
N TRP A 11 3.71 -9.48 -11.74
CA TRP A 11 4.02 -9.79 -13.12
C TRP A 11 5.54 -9.95 -13.32
N THR A 12 5.92 -10.66 -14.37
CA THR A 12 7.32 -10.82 -14.80
C THR A 12 7.44 -10.46 -16.28
N THR A 13 8.41 -9.61 -16.65
CA THR A 13 8.64 -9.27 -18.06
C THR A 13 9.28 -10.42 -18.83
N PRO A 14 9.30 -10.39 -20.17
CA PRO A 14 10.07 -11.35 -20.97
C PRO A 14 11.56 -11.40 -20.61
N GLU A 15 12.13 -10.30 -20.13
CA GLU A 15 13.51 -10.18 -19.64
C GLU A 15 13.67 -10.62 -18.18
N PHE A 16 12.64 -11.23 -17.60
CA PHE A 16 12.57 -11.69 -16.21
C PHE A 16 12.68 -10.56 -15.19
N GLU A 17 12.18 -9.36 -15.51
CA GLU A 17 12.12 -8.27 -14.54
C GLU A 17 10.85 -8.38 -13.68
N PRO A 18 10.97 -8.24 -12.34
CA PRO A 18 9.83 -8.33 -11.43
C PRO A 18 9.05 -7.01 -11.37
N ILE A 19 7.79 -7.04 -11.79
CA ILE A 19 6.89 -5.88 -11.86
C ILE A 19 5.63 -6.13 -11.03
N VAL A 20 5.07 -5.06 -10.47
CA VAL A 20 3.75 -5.03 -9.85
C VAL A 20 2.84 -4.10 -10.65
N ARG A 21 1.67 -4.59 -11.03
CA ARG A 21 0.64 -3.82 -11.74
C ARG A 21 -0.45 -3.42 -10.76
N VAL A 22 -0.80 -2.13 -10.78
CA VAL A 22 -1.93 -1.57 -10.03
C VAL A 22 -2.94 -1.05 -11.04
N SER A 23 -4.18 -1.55 -10.97
CA SER A 23 -5.21 -1.26 -11.97
C SER A 23 -6.50 -0.76 -11.33
N LYS A 24 -7.13 0.25 -11.95
CA LYS A 24 -8.44 0.81 -11.60
C LYS A 24 -9.14 1.27 -12.87
N ASN A 25 -10.39 0.85 -13.10
CA ASN A 25 -11.26 1.31 -14.19
C ASN A 25 -10.52 1.42 -15.54
N ASP A 26 -9.96 0.31 -16.01
CA ASP A 26 -9.17 0.17 -17.26
C ASP A 26 -7.85 0.95 -17.32
N GLN A 27 -7.49 1.69 -16.27
CA GLN A 27 -6.19 2.34 -16.13
C GLN A 27 -5.24 1.44 -15.34
N GLU A 28 -4.04 1.25 -15.86
CA GLU A 28 -3.00 0.43 -15.23
C GLU A 28 -1.71 1.22 -15.06
N VAL A 29 -1.05 1.03 -13.92
CA VAL A 29 0.30 1.52 -13.64
C VAL A 29 1.19 0.34 -13.27
N SER A 30 2.36 0.26 -13.92
CA SER A 30 3.38 -0.72 -13.63
C SER A 30 4.47 -0.10 -12.76
N LEU A 31 4.82 -0.79 -11.68
CA LEU A 31 5.91 -0.44 -10.78
C LEU A 31 6.93 -1.58 -10.79
N SER A 32 8.23 -1.27 -10.74
CA SER A 32 9.20 -2.32 -10.41
C SER A 32 8.90 -2.88 -9.02
N SER A 33 9.25 -4.13 -8.74
CA SER A 33 9.03 -4.70 -7.39
C SER A 33 9.70 -3.88 -6.29
N PHE A 34 10.85 -3.25 -6.58
CA PHE A 34 11.51 -2.31 -5.67
C PHE A 34 10.66 -1.07 -5.44
N ALA A 35 10.19 -0.42 -6.50
CA ALA A 35 9.32 0.75 -6.40
C ALA A 35 8.02 0.42 -5.64
N ALA A 36 7.40 -0.73 -5.91
CA ALA A 36 6.21 -1.19 -5.20
C ALA A 36 6.46 -1.40 -3.70
N THR A 37 7.63 -1.95 -3.32
CA THR A 37 8.01 -2.09 -1.91
C THR A 37 8.18 -0.73 -1.23
N GLN A 38 8.92 0.20 -1.85
CA GLN A 38 9.10 1.55 -1.31
C GLN A 38 7.77 2.29 -1.18
N HIS A 39 6.90 2.11 -2.18
CA HIS A 39 5.57 2.70 -2.19
C HIS A 39 4.70 2.15 -1.05
N ALA A 40 4.72 0.85 -0.80
CA ALA A 40 4.02 0.23 0.33
C ALA A 40 4.51 0.73 1.69
N ILE A 41 5.83 0.83 1.89
CA ILE A 41 6.42 1.39 3.12
C ILE A 41 5.97 2.83 3.33
N ALA A 42 6.01 3.65 2.27
CA ALA A 42 5.54 5.02 2.34
C ALA A 42 4.04 5.12 2.67
N ILE A 43 3.20 4.20 2.17
CA ILE A 43 1.79 4.13 2.54
C ILE A 43 1.62 3.78 4.02
N PHE A 44 2.36 2.81 4.56
CA PHE A 44 2.29 2.49 5.99
C PHE A 44 2.70 3.68 6.86
N ASN A 45 3.76 4.40 6.47
CA ASN A 45 4.18 5.61 7.14
C ASN A 45 3.10 6.70 7.06
N ALA A 46 2.49 6.90 5.90
CA ALA A 46 1.41 7.86 5.72
C ALA A 46 0.19 7.54 6.59
N ALA A 47 -0.18 6.25 6.69
CA ALA A 47 -1.26 5.78 7.55
C ALA A 47 -0.96 6.06 9.04
N ALA A 48 0.26 5.73 9.49
CA ALA A 48 0.69 5.98 10.87
C ALA A 48 0.72 7.48 11.20
N TYR A 49 1.17 8.31 10.26
CA TYR A 49 1.15 9.75 10.39
C TYR A 49 -0.28 10.29 10.48
N ALA A 50 -1.18 9.88 9.57
CA ALA A 50 -2.57 10.31 9.58
C ALA A 50 -3.25 9.93 10.90
N GLU A 51 -3.05 8.70 11.38
CA GLU A 51 -3.59 8.23 12.66
C GLU A 51 -3.10 9.08 13.84
N SER A 52 -1.79 9.34 13.90
CA SER A 52 -1.16 10.13 14.97
C SER A 52 -1.65 11.59 14.96
N GLU A 53 -1.80 12.18 13.77
CA GLU A 53 -2.31 13.54 13.61
C GLU A 53 -3.76 13.67 14.10
N VAL A 54 -4.62 12.69 13.78
CA VAL A 54 -6.01 12.68 14.26
C VAL A 54 -6.07 12.48 15.77
N ALA A 55 -5.27 11.57 16.32
CA ALA A 55 -5.22 11.33 17.76
C ALA A 55 -4.82 12.59 18.52
N LEU A 56 -3.75 13.27 18.06
CA LEU A 56 -3.31 14.53 18.67
C LEU A 56 -4.36 15.63 18.55
N PHE A 57 -4.96 15.79 17.36
CA PHE A 57 -5.97 16.80 17.14
C PHE A 57 -7.18 16.60 18.08
N LYS A 58 -7.66 15.36 18.24
CA LYS A 58 -8.76 15.03 19.16
C LYS A 58 -8.39 15.26 20.63
N ALA A 59 -7.14 15.00 21.02
CA ALA A 59 -6.67 15.26 22.38
C ALA A 59 -6.63 16.77 22.71
N LEU A 60 -6.24 17.61 21.72
CA LEU A 60 -6.14 19.06 21.89
C LEU A 60 -7.48 19.78 21.69
N VAL A 61 -8.35 19.24 20.83
CA VAL A 61 -9.65 19.82 20.45
C VAL A 61 -10.74 18.76 20.62
N PRO A 62 -11.14 18.42 21.86
CA PRO A 62 -12.15 17.39 22.12
C PRO A 62 -13.54 17.79 21.59
N ASN A 63 -13.82 19.09 21.51
CA ASN A 63 -15.05 19.65 20.98
C ASN A 63 -14.74 20.53 19.77
N VAL A 64 -14.81 19.96 18.56
CA VAL A 64 -14.66 20.73 17.32
C VAL A 64 -15.90 21.60 17.12
N PRO A 65 -15.77 22.94 17.07
CA PRO A 65 -16.91 23.81 16.83
C PRO A 65 -17.50 23.49 15.45
N LYS A 66 -18.79 23.13 15.40
CA LYS A 66 -19.52 22.95 14.14
C LYS A 66 -19.87 24.32 13.56
N GLY A 67 -19.14 24.80 12.57
CA GLY A 67 -19.51 26.01 11.83
C GLY A 67 -18.35 26.71 11.12
N PHE A 68 -18.70 27.56 10.15
CA PHE A 68 -17.75 28.50 9.51
C PHE A 68 -17.53 29.69 10.45
N GLY A 69 -16.36 29.74 11.08
CA GLY A 69 -15.93 30.84 11.93
C GLY A 69 -14.40 30.87 12.04
N LYS A 70 -13.83 31.94 12.62
CA LYS A 70 -12.39 31.94 12.93
C LYS A 70 -12.09 30.77 13.86
N PRO A 71 -11.04 29.98 13.59
CA PRO A 71 -10.66 28.87 14.47
C PRO A 71 -10.37 29.39 15.87
N SER A 72 -10.85 28.67 16.90
CA SER A 72 -10.55 28.98 18.30
C SER A 72 -9.04 28.94 18.55
N LYS A 73 -8.57 29.55 19.65
CA LYS A 73 -7.15 29.50 20.03
C LYS A 73 -6.64 28.05 20.14
N ASP A 74 -7.47 27.14 20.64
CA ASP A 74 -7.13 25.72 20.78
C ASP A 74 -6.95 25.04 19.42
N VAL A 75 -7.83 25.35 18.45
CA VAL A 75 -7.70 24.85 17.07
C VAL A 75 -6.43 25.41 16.41
N GLN A 76 -6.13 26.70 16.59
CA GLN A 76 -4.90 27.30 16.06
C GLN A 76 -3.64 26.66 16.66
N MET A 77 -3.63 26.42 17.97
CA MET A 77 -2.53 25.73 18.65
C MET A 77 -2.37 24.30 18.14
N ALA A 78 -3.47 23.54 18.01
CA ALA A 78 -3.44 22.19 17.48
C ALA A 78 -2.87 22.15 16.04
N LEU A 79 -3.31 23.07 15.17
CA LEU A 79 -2.77 23.18 13.81
C LEU A 79 -1.27 23.53 13.80
N MET A 80 -0.81 24.39 14.71
CA MET A 80 0.61 24.73 14.84
C MET A 80 1.44 23.51 15.31
N MET A 81 0.95 22.75 16.29
CA MET A 81 1.63 21.53 16.75
C MET A 81 1.66 20.45 15.67
N LEU A 82 0.57 20.26 14.93
CA LEU A 82 0.53 19.36 13.78
C LEU A 82 1.54 19.77 12.71
N LYS A 83 1.66 21.07 12.41
CA LYS A 83 2.68 21.58 11.48
C LYS A 83 4.10 21.24 11.97
N MET A 84 4.40 21.48 13.24
CA MET A 84 5.72 21.15 13.80
C MET A 84 6.05 19.66 13.74
N LEU A 85 5.05 18.78 13.88
CA LEU A 85 5.24 17.34 13.71
C LEU A 85 5.50 16.96 12.25
N ARG A 86 4.77 17.58 11.32
CA ARG A 86 4.99 17.39 9.88
C ARG A 86 6.37 17.85 9.43
N ASP A 87 6.90 18.91 10.03
CA ASP A 87 8.25 19.41 9.73
C ASP A 87 9.36 18.51 10.28
N LYS A 88 9.06 17.66 11.27
CA LYS A 88 10.04 16.77 11.94
C LYS A 88 10.04 15.32 11.43
N ARG A 89 9.01 14.91 10.68
CA ARG A 89 8.89 13.53 10.19
C ARG A 89 9.67 13.35 8.89
N GLU A 90 9.98 12.09 8.56
CA GLU A 90 10.56 11.77 7.26
C GLU A 90 9.61 12.18 6.13
N PRO A 91 10.11 12.82 5.06
CA PRO A 91 9.27 13.25 3.96
C PRO A 91 8.68 12.02 3.25
N LEU A 92 7.37 12.06 3.01
CA LEU A 92 6.71 11.09 2.15
C LEU A 92 7.03 11.42 0.67
N PRO A 93 6.98 10.42 -0.22
CA PRO A 93 6.94 10.65 -1.65
C PRO A 93 5.85 11.66 -2.01
N SER A 94 6.11 12.53 -2.99
CA SER A 94 5.19 13.62 -3.38
C SER A 94 3.81 13.15 -3.84
N ASN A 95 3.68 11.87 -4.18
CA ASN A 95 2.45 11.25 -4.65
C ASN A 95 1.71 10.46 -3.56
N ILE A 96 2.13 10.53 -2.30
CA ILE A 96 1.43 9.92 -1.16
C ILE A 96 1.24 10.99 -0.08
N SER A 97 0.01 11.15 0.40
CA SER A 97 -0.29 12.13 1.44
C SER A 97 -1.27 11.60 2.48
N GLY A 98 -0.99 11.89 3.75
CA GLY A 98 -1.96 11.75 4.83
C GLY A 98 -2.92 12.94 4.83
N ILE A 99 -4.22 12.66 4.81
CA ILE A 99 -5.29 13.65 4.83
C ILE A 99 -6.04 13.52 6.16
N PHE A 100 -6.32 14.66 6.78
CA PHE A 100 -7.25 14.74 7.90
C PHE A 100 -8.58 15.29 7.41
N GLY A 101 -9.64 14.48 7.45
CA GLY A 101 -10.99 14.96 7.18
C GLY A 101 -11.49 15.80 8.35
N PHE A 102 -11.43 17.13 8.27
CA PHE A 102 -11.84 18.01 9.37
C PHE A 102 -13.30 17.80 9.81
N ASN A 103 -14.19 17.51 8.86
CA ASN A 103 -15.62 17.28 9.12
C ASN A 103 -15.90 15.85 9.62
N THR A 104 -15.21 14.85 9.07
CA THR A 104 -15.41 13.43 9.43
C THR A 104 -14.59 13.01 10.64
N GLN A 105 -13.58 13.82 10.99
CA GLN A 105 -12.53 13.50 11.97
C GLN A 105 -11.90 12.13 11.75
N LYS A 106 -11.84 11.71 10.49
CA LYS A 106 -11.26 10.45 10.06
C LYS A 106 -9.88 10.68 9.44
N PRO A 107 -8.88 9.85 9.80
CA PRO A 107 -7.64 9.76 9.06
C PRO A 107 -7.90 9.12 7.71
N LEU A 108 -7.38 9.74 6.64
CA LEU A 108 -7.45 9.26 5.28
C LEU A 108 -6.05 9.31 4.68
N VAL A 109 -5.81 8.49 3.66
CA VAL A 109 -4.57 8.55 2.87
C VAL A 109 -4.95 8.68 1.40
N GLU A 110 -4.36 9.65 0.71
CA GLU A 110 -4.43 9.79 -0.74
C GLU A 110 -3.15 9.29 -1.38
N ILE A 111 -3.30 8.51 -2.45
CA ILE A 111 -2.22 7.96 -3.28
C ILE A 111 -2.48 8.38 -4.73
N ASP A 112 -1.49 9.02 -5.34
CA ASP A 112 -1.50 9.43 -6.74
C ASP A 112 -0.59 8.50 -7.56
N TYR A 113 -1.20 7.74 -8.47
CA TYR A 113 -0.49 6.88 -9.41
C TYR A 113 -0.21 7.59 -10.75
N GLY A 114 -0.47 8.88 -10.85
CA GLY A 114 -0.35 9.71 -12.05
C GLY A 114 -1.51 9.52 -13.03
N LYS A 115 -2.00 8.29 -13.21
CA LYS A 115 -3.18 7.99 -14.05
C LYS A 115 -4.50 8.13 -13.30
N PHE A 116 -4.51 7.70 -12.04
CA PHE A 116 -5.64 7.78 -11.14
C PHE A 116 -5.17 8.10 -9.72
N LYS A 117 -6.12 8.58 -8.93
CA LYS A 117 -5.97 8.80 -7.50
C LYS A 117 -6.83 7.82 -6.72
N LEU A 118 -6.30 7.39 -5.58
CA LEU A 118 -6.98 6.57 -4.61
C LEU A 118 -7.02 7.30 -3.28
N GLN A 119 -8.17 7.24 -2.61
CA GLN A 119 -8.34 7.75 -1.28
C GLN A 119 -8.94 6.64 -0.43
N TYR A 120 -8.27 6.34 0.68
CA TYR A 120 -8.59 5.20 1.52
C TYR A 120 -8.74 5.60 2.98
N GLU A 121 -9.60 4.88 3.70
CA GLU A 121 -9.52 4.81 5.16
C GLU A 121 -8.31 3.97 5.59
N LEU A 122 -7.95 4.03 6.88
CA LEU A 122 -6.70 3.41 7.36
C LEU A 122 -6.61 1.90 7.13
N ASP A 123 -7.70 1.16 7.33
CA ASP A 123 -7.67 -0.29 7.18
C ASP A 123 -7.54 -0.69 5.71
N GLU A 124 -8.24 0.02 4.82
CA GLU A 124 -8.16 -0.17 3.38
C GLU A 124 -6.77 0.18 2.84
N VAL A 125 -6.17 1.28 3.31
CA VAL A 125 -4.85 1.70 2.83
C VAL A 125 -3.75 0.74 3.31
N ARG A 126 -3.88 0.19 4.52
CA ARG A 126 -2.98 -0.83 5.06
C ARG A 126 -3.10 -2.13 4.27
N PHE A 127 -4.31 -2.54 3.94
CA PHE A 127 -4.56 -3.71 3.08
C PHE A 127 -3.96 -3.50 1.68
N HIS A 128 -4.14 -2.33 1.08
CA HIS A 128 -3.54 -1.97 -0.21
C HIS A 128 -2.00 -2.01 -0.16
N ALA A 129 -1.40 -1.47 0.91
CA ALA A 129 0.05 -1.53 1.12
C ALA A 129 0.55 -2.97 1.29
N ALA A 130 -0.16 -3.81 2.04
CA ALA A 130 0.16 -5.23 2.18
C ALA A 130 0.08 -5.95 0.81
N SER A 131 -0.96 -5.66 0.02
CA SER A 131 -1.13 -6.23 -1.31
C SER A 131 0.03 -5.87 -2.26
N LEU A 132 0.54 -4.64 -2.19
CA LEU A 132 1.73 -4.21 -2.93
C LEU A 132 2.99 -4.98 -2.51
N LEU A 133 3.18 -5.22 -1.20
CA LEU A 133 4.32 -6.00 -0.70
C LEU A 133 4.25 -7.47 -1.15
N GLU A 134 3.09 -8.10 -1.00
CA GLU A 134 2.87 -9.48 -1.40
C GLU A 134 3.08 -9.66 -2.90
N ALA A 135 2.53 -8.75 -3.72
CA ALA A 135 2.73 -8.77 -5.16
C ALA A 135 4.20 -8.53 -5.55
N ALA A 136 4.92 -7.65 -4.83
CA ALA A 136 6.33 -7.40 -5.09
C ALA A 136 7.20 -8.62 -4.75
N GLU A 137 6.91 -9.32 -3.64
CA GLU A 137 7.59 -10.57 -3.26
C GLU A 137 7.31 -11.66 -4.30
N ALA A 138 6.04 -11.85 -4.68
CA ALA A 138 5.64 -12.83 -5.68
C ALA A 138 6.31 -12.56 -7.04
N ALA A 139 6.35 -11.29 -7.48
CA ALA A 139 7.00 -10.92 -8.74
C ALA A 139 8.50 -11.23 -8.73
N ARG A 140 9.21 -10.95 -7.61
CA ARG A 140 10.64 -11.28 -7.46
C ARG A 140 10.88 -12.78 -7.47
N PHE A 141 10.02 -13.53 -6.79
CA PHE A 141 10.12 -14.99 -6.73
C PHE A 141 9.91 -15.63 -8.11
N ASP A 142 8.89 -15.20 -8.85
CA ASP A 142 8.63 -15.66 -10.20
C ASP A 142 9.80 -15.32 -11.13
N ALA A 143 10.24 -14.06 -11.11
CA ALA A 143 11.39 -13.60 -11.89
C ALA A 143 12.65 -14.43 -11.62
N PHE A 144 12.91 -14.77 -10.36
CA PHE A 144 14.01 -15.66 -9.99
C PHE A 144 13.86 -17.03 -10.65
N TRP A 145 12.70 -17.68 -10.56
CA TRP A 145 12.49 -19.00 -11.14
C TRP A 145 12.55 -19.03 -12.66
N PHE A 146 11.99 -18.02 -13.33
CA PHE A 146 12.09 -17.90 -14.77
C PHE A 146 13.54 -17.70 -15.22
N LYS A 147 14.27 -16.81 -14.55
CA LYS A 147 15.68 -16.58 -14.86
C LYS A 147 16.53 -17.81 -14.58
N PHE A 148 16.43 -18.39 -13.38
CA PHE A 148 17.22 -19.55 -12.97
C PHE A 148 16.87 -20.81 -13.79
N GLY A 149 15.58 -21.10 -13.94
CA GLY A 149 15.11 -22.26 -14.70
C GLY A 149 15.53 -22.20 -16.16
N ASN A 150 15.43 -21.02 -16.79
CA ASN A 150 15.81 -20.88 -18.18
C ASN A 150 17.34 -20.87 -18.38
N GLN A 151 18.07 -20.07 -17.58
CA GLN A 151 19.50 -19.83 -17.81
C GLN A 151 20.40 -20.93 -17.24
N GLU A 152 20.05 -21.50 -16.07
CA GLU A 152 20.90 -22.46 -15.37
C GLU A 152 20.44 -23.91 -15.57
N LEU A 153 19.13 -24.13 -15.74
CA LEU A 153 18.58 -25.48 -15.89
C LEU A 153 18.16 -25.81 -17.34
N GLY A 154 18.14 -24.82 -18.24
CA GLY A 154 17.73 -25.01 -19.64
C GLY A 154 16.27 -25.41 -19.81
N LEU A 155 15.41 -25.08 -18.83
CA LEU A 155 13.98 -25.40 -18.85
C LEU A 155 13.21 -24.43 -19.76
N GLU A 156 12.13 -24.94 -20.36
CA GLU A 156 11.17 -24.12 -21.10
C GLU A 156 10.23 -23.39 -20.15
N GLU A 157 9.67 -22.26 -20.62
CA GLU A 157 8.81 -21.37 -19.82
C GLU A 157 7.61 -22.10 -19.17
N LEU A 158 6.97 -23.01 -19.91
CA LEU A 158 5.83 -23.79 -19.42
C LEU A 158 6.22 -24.77 -18.29
N GLU A 159 7.44 -25.32 -18.34
CA GLU A 159 7.94 -26.21 -17.29
C GLU A 159 8.19 -25.42 -16.00
N ILE A 160 8.80 -24.25 -16.13
CA ILE A 160 9.06 -23.34 -15.02
C ILE A 160 7.73 -22.89 -14.38
N LEU A 161 6.74 -22.50 -15.20
CA LEU A 161 5.42 -22.13 -14.72
C LEU A 161 4.77 -23.27 -13.91
N GLY A 162 4.91 -24.51 -14.38
CA GLY A 162 4.44 -25.69 -13.68
C GLY A 162 5.11 -25.89 -12.31
N ILE A 163 6.41 -25.60 -12.19
CA ILE A 163 7.16 -25.63 -10.93
C ILE A 163 6.66 -24.53 -9.97
N VAL A 164 6.57 -23.29 -10.45
CA VAL A 164 6.11 -22.14 -9.66
C VAL A 164 4.69 -22.38 -9.14
N GLN A 165 3.78 -22.88 -9.98
CA GLN A 165 2.40 -23.17 -9.58
C GLN A 165 2.34 -24.27 -8.51
N LYS A 166 3.10 -25.36 -8.67
CA LYS A 166 3.19 -26.42 -7.66
C LYS A 166 3.72 -25.88 -6.33
N TYR A 167 4.74 -25.04 -6.36
CA TYR A 167 5.29 -24.40 -5.16
C TYR A 167 4.25 -23.51 -4.46
N ARG A 168 3.48 -22.71 -5.20
CA ARG A 168 2.42 -21.87 -4.63
C ARG A 168 1.34 -22.69 -3.93
N LEU A 169 0.85 -23.75 -4.58
CA LEU A 169 -0.12 -24.67 -4.00
C LEU A 169 0.43 -25.35 -2.75
N TYR A 170 1.70 -25.76 -2.78
CA TYR A 170 2.39 -26.29 -1.61
C TYR A 170 2.43 -25.25 -0.46
N LYS A 171 2.90 -24.02 -0.71
CA LYS A 171 2.97 -22.95 0.30
C LYS A 171 1.60 -22.68 0.93
N GLN A 172 0.55 -22.60 0.13
CA GLN A 172 -0.82 -22.37 0.59
C GLN A 172 -1.34 -23.51 1.48
N LYS A 173 -1.08 -24.76 1.10
CA LYS A 173 -1.48 -25.91 1.92
C LYS A 173 -0.80 -25.90 3.29
N TYR A 174 0.52 -25.65 3.31
CA TYR A 174 1.29 -25.68 4.56
C TYR A 174 1.06 -24.47 5.46
N SER A 175 0.75 -23.29 4.91
CA SER A 175 0.39 -22.13 5.73
C SER A 175 -0.92 -22.36 6.48
N ILE A 176 -1.91 -22.97 5.81
CA ILE A 176 -3.19 -23.37 6.42
C ILE A 176 -2.97 -24.41 7.52
N GLU A 177 -2.21 -25.47 7.25
CA GLU A 177 -1.90 -26.50 8.24
C GLU A 177 -1.16 -25.94 9.48
N ALA A 178 -0.27 -24.96 9.30
CA ALA A 178 0.44 -24.30 10.38
C ALA A 178 -0.48 -23.42 11.26
N MET A 179 -1.53 -22.84 10.69
CA MET A 179 -2.54 -22.08 11.44
C MET A 179 -3.40 -23.00 12.32
N PHE A 180 -3.81 -24.15 11.80
CA PHE A 180 -4.65 -25.12 12.55
C PHE A 180 -3.89 -25.98 13.57
N LYS A 181 -2.56 -26.07 13.48
CA LYS A 181 -1.73 -26.71 14.52
C LYS A 181 -1.42 -25.81 15.72
N LYS A 182 -1.72 -24.51 15.64
CA LYS A 182 -1.46 -23.53 16.72
C LYS A 182 -2.71 -23.06 17.47
N SER A 183 -3.88 -23.55 17.07
CA SER A 183 -5.19 -23.42 17.76
C SER A 183 -5.45 -24.65 18.62
#